data_AF-A0A959ICK6-F1
#
_entry.id   AF-A0A959ICK6-F1
#
_cell.length_a   1.000
_cell.length_b   1.000
_cell.length_c   1.000
_cell.angle_alpha   90.00
_cell.angle_beta   90.00
_cell.angle_gamma   90.00
#
_symmetry.space_group_name_H-M   'P 1'
#
loop_
_entity.id
_entity.type
_entity.pdbx_description
1 polymer ?
#
loop_
_entity_poly.entity_id
_entity_poly.type
_entity_poly.pdbx_seq_one_letter_code
_entity_poly.pdbx_strand_id
1 'polypeptide(L)'
;MERMHIIAILALLSMGCKQEQEGATLFEKMPPTATDVGFANRLTESDSMNIIEYLYFYNGGGVAAGDLDGNGLPDLYFTANQGPNKLYLNRGNFRFEEVTERAGVSGQGDWKTGVSMADVNGDG
;
A
#
# COMPACT_ATOMS: atom_id res chain seq x y z
N MET A 1 -13.78 -9.44 56.74
CA MET A 1 -14.52 -10.13 55.65
C MET A 1 -14.56 -9.29 54.37
N GLU A 2 -14.78 -7.97 54.44
CA GLU A 2 -14.84 -7.11 53.24
C GLU A 2 -13.57 -7.04 52.38
N ARG A 3 -12.38 -7.04 52.99
CA ARG A 3 -11.09 -7.09 52.25
C ARG A 3 -10.93 -8.37 51.42
N MET A 4 -11.57 -9.47 51.83
CA MET A 4 -11.50 -10.76 51.13
C MET A 4 -12.40 -10.79 49.89
N HIS A 5 -13.49 -10.01 49.89
CA HIS A 5 -14.36 -9.84 48.73
C HIS A 5 -13.75 -8.92 47.67
N ILE A 6 -13.04 -7.85 48.09
CA ILE A 6 -12.32 -6.95 47.17
C ILE A 6 -11.22 -7.70 46.41
N ILE A 7 -10.44 -8.55 47.11
CA ILE A 7 -9.39 -9.35 46.47
C ILE A 7 -9.98 -10.38 45.49
N ALA A 8 -11.11 -11.00 45.83
CA ALA A 8 -11.79 -11.93 44.93
C ALA A 8 -12.34 -11.23 43.67
N ILE A 9 -12.89 -10.02 43.80
CA ILE A 9 -13.40 -9.23 42.67
C ILE A 9 -12.26 -8.77 41.75
N LEU A 10 -11.11 -8.36 42.31
CA LEU A 10 -9.93 -8.02 41.51
C LEU A 10 -9.35 -9.22 40.75
N ALA A 11 -9.36 -10.42 41.36
CA ALA A 11 -8.93 -11.64 40.69
C ALA A 11 -9.88 -12.03 39.54
N LEU A 12 -11.20 -11.89 39.74
CA LEU A 12 -12.22 -12.13 38.70
C LEU A 12 -12.10 -11.17 37.51
N LEU A 13 -11.69 -9.92 37.74
CA LEU A 13 -11.46 -8.93 36.67
C LEU A 13 -10.24 -9.26 35.79
N SER A 14 -9.23 -9.96 36.30
CA SER A 14 -8.04 -10.36 35.53
C SER A 14 -8.25 -11.57 34.61
N MET A 15 -9.31 -12.36 34.82
CA MET A 15 -9.62 -13.55 34.00
C MET A 15 -10.46 -13.25 32.74
N GLY A 16 -10.90 -12.01 32.55
CA GLY A 16 -11.75 -11.60 31.43
C GLY A 16 -11.02 -11.26 30.13
N CYS A 17 -9.70 -11.04 30.15
CA CYS A 17 -8.91 -10.80 28.95
C CYS A 17 -8.53 -12.12 28.28
N LYS A 18 -9.50 -12.76 27.62
CA LYS A 18 -9.18 -13.69 26.55
C LYS A 18 -8.81 -12.84 25.34
N GLN A 19 -7.53 -12.76 25.02
CA GLN A 19 -7.11 -12.28 23.70
C GLN A 19 -7.73 -13.26 22.71
N GLU A 20 -8.71 -12.80 21.93
CA GLU A 20 -9.24 -13.59 20.83
C GLU A 20 -8.05 -14.04 19.99
N GLN A 21 -7.83 -15.35 19.90
CA GLN A 21 -6.95 -15.91 18.89
C GLN A 21 -7.63 -15.61 17.56
N GLU A 22 -7.36 -14.43 17.01
CA GLU A 22 -7.51 -14.19 15.59
C GLU A 22 -6.82 -15.38 14.90
N GLY A 23 -7.58 -16.12 14.10
CA GLY A 23 -7.04 -17.28 13.38
C GLY A 23 -5.78 -16.91 12.61
N ALA A 24 -4.91 -17.88 12.35
CA ALA A 24 -3.65 -17.64 11.65
C ALA A 24 -3.86 -16.75 10.40
N THR A 25 -3.33 -15.54 10.44
CA THR A 25 -3.48 -14.57 9.35
C THR A 25 -2.62 -15.02 8.17
N LEU A 26 -3.19 -15.03 6.97
CA LEU A 26 -2.44 -15.36 5.74
C LEU A 26 -1.53 -14.23 5.29
N PHE A 27 -1.76 -13.00 5.79
CA PHE A 27 -1.04 -11.80 5.41
C PHE A 27 -0.62 -11.00 6.62
N GLU A 28 0.56 -10.41 6.54
CA GLU A 28 1.09 -9.47 7.51
C GLU A 28 1.11 -8.06 6.90
N LYS A 29 0.68 -7.07 7.67
CA LYS A 29 0.75 -5.67 7.26
C LYS A 29 2.18 -5.15 7.41
N MET A 30 2.82 -4.85 6.29
CA MET A 30 4.15 -4.24 6.29
C MET A 30 4.06 -2.70 6.33
N PRO A 31 4.72 -2.03 7.30
CA PRO A 31 4.75 -0.57 7.34
C PRO A 31 5.71 0.00 6.27
N PRO A 32 5.49 1.23 5.77
CA PRO A 32 6.42 1.90 4.85
C PRO A 32 7.86 1.98 5.38
N THR A 33 8.06 2.05 6.69
CA THR A 33 9.40 2.05 7.31
C THR A 33 10.14 0.72 7.18
N ALA A 34 9.41 -0.38 6.92
CA ALA A 34 9.97 -1.69 6.67
C ALA A 34 10.19 -1.96 5.17
N THR A 35 9.43 -1.30 4.29
CA THR A 35 9.46 -1.59 2.84
C THR A 35 10.05 -0.48 1.98
N ASP A 36 10.11 0.73 2.50
CA ASP A 36 10.43 1.96 1.77
C ASP A 36 9.41 2.31 0.65
N VAL A 37 8.25 1.64 0.64
CA VAL A 37 7.12 1.99 -0.23
C VAL A 37 6.21 3.00 0.47
N GLY A 38 6.37 4.28 0.12
CA GLY A 38 5.61 5.40 0.68
C GLY A 38 4.49 5.93 -0.21
N PHE A 39 4.21 5.27 -1.34
CA PHE A 39 3.22 5.75 -2.31
C PHE A 39 1.81 5.82 -1.73
N ALA A 40 1.12 6.92 -2.01
CA ALA A 40 -0.30 7.08 -1.74
C ALA A 40 -0.93 7.88 -2.87
N ASN A 41 -1.97 7.34 -3.48
CA ASN A 41 -2.78 8.08 -4.44
C ASN A 41 -3.67 9.06 -3.67
N ARG A 42 -3.30 10.35 -3.67
CA ARG A 42 -4.00 11.41 -2.94
C ARG A 42 -4.72 12.31 -3.91
N LEU A 43 -6.01 12.47 -3.69
CA LEU A 43 -6.89 13.31 -4.50
C LEU A 43 -7.19 14.62 -3.77
N THR A 44 -7.19 15.71 -4.52
CA THR A 44 -7.63 17.03 -4.08
C THR A 44 -8.85 17.40 -4.91
N GLU A 45 -9.98 17.62 -4.24
CA GLU A 45 -11.21 18.08 -4.87
C GLU A 45 -11.13 19.56 -5.24
N SER A 46 -11.90 19.95 -6.25
CA SER A 46 -12.18 21.35 -6.61
C SER A 46 -13.59 21.47 -7.19
N ASP A 47 -14.07 22.69 -7.37
CA ASP A 47 -15.39 22.97 -7.94
C ASP A 47 -15.60 22.30 -9.31
N SER A 48 -14.54 22.16 -10.12
CA SER A 48 -14.58 21.51 -11.43
C SER A 48 -14.08 20.06 -11.45
N MET A 49 -13.50 19.56 -10.35
CA MET A 49 -12.98 18.19 -10.25
C MET A 49 -13.36 17.60 -8.90
N ASN A 50 -14.52 16.93 -8.87
CA ASN A 50 -15.08 16.26 -7.72
C ASN A 50 -15.98 15.11 -8.20
N ILE A 51 -16.57 14.36 -7.26
CA ILE A 51 -17.38 13.18 -7.59
C ILE A 51 -18.70 13.50 -8.32
N ILE A 52 -19.23 14.72 -8.17
CA ILE A 52 -20.48 15.15 -8.82
C ILE A 52 -20.22 15.47 -10.29
N GLU A 53 -19.14 16.20 -10.58
CA GLU A 53 -18.74 16.58 -11.94
C GLU A 53 -18.05 15.44 -12.69
N TYR A 54 -17.31 14.59 -11.97
CA TYR A 54 -16.60 13.45 -12.52
C TYR A 54 -16.82 12.20 -11.68
N LEU A 55 -17.76 11.36 -12.11
CA LEU A 55 -18.18 10.16 -11.38
C LEU A 55 -17.04 9.15 -11.12
N TYR A 56 -15.95 9.23 -11.87
CA TYR A 56 -14.79 8.35 -11.73
C TYR A 56 -13.68 8.93 -10.84
N PHE A 57 -13.92 10.06 -10.17
CA PHE A 57 -12.93 10.74 -9.34
C PHE A 57 -12.30 9.80 -8.31
N TYR A 58 -13.09 8.91 -7.72
CA TYR A 58 -12.66 7.95 -6.69
C TYR A 58 -12.36 6.53 -7.20
N ASN A 59 -12.32 6.30 -8.52
CA ASN A 59 -12.02 4.98 -9.06
C ASN A 59 -10.58 4.51 -8.81
N GLY A 60 -9.70 5.44 -8.43
CA GLY A 60 -8.30 5.13 -8.12
C GLY A 60 -7.40 5.02 -9.34
N GLY A 61 -6.16 4.61 -9.09
CA GLY A 61 -5.17 4.29 -10.11
C GLY A 61 -4.98 2.78 -10.29
N GLY A 62 -3.83 2.40 -10.84
CA GLY A 62 -3.43 1.02 -11.02
C GLY A 62 -2.07 0.73 -10.42
N VAL A 63 -1.82 -0.56 -10.20
CA VAL A 63 -0.51 -1.10 -9.87
C VAL A 63 -0.16 -2.18 -10.88
N ALA A 64 1.08 -2.21 -11.31
CA ALA A 64 1.66 -3.32 -12.05
C ALA A 64 2.86 -3.87 -11.28
N ALA A 65 3.06 -5.17 -11.37
CA ALA A 65 4.21 -5.86 -10.82
C ALA A 65 4.89 -6.69 -11.91
N GLY A 66 6.21 -6.65 -11.95
CA GLY A 66 7.05 -7.35 -12.93
C GLY A 66 8.52 -7.17 -12.57
N ASP A 67 9.40 -8.00 -13.13
CA ASP A 67 10.84 -7.89 -12.94
C ASP A 67 11.40 -6.98 -14.04
N LEU A 68 11.79 -5.75 -13.68
CA LEU A 68 12.22 -4.73 -14.64
C LEU A 68 13.74 -4.59 -14.71
N ASP A 69 14.47 -5.12 -13.73
CA ASP A 69 15.93 -5.10 -13.71
C ASP A 69 16.58 -6.50 -13.76
N GLY A 70 15.78 -7.54 -13.99
CA GLY A 70 16.22 -8.91 -14.25
C GLY A 70 16.78 -9.62 -13.03
N ASN A 71 16.40 -9.20 -11.82
CA ASN A 71 16.93 -9.73 -10.57
C ASN A 71 16.11 -10.91 -10.00
N GLY A 72 15.01 -11.28 -10.68
CA GLY A 72 14.10 -12.35 -10.30
C GLY A 72 13.07 -11.96 -9.23
N LEU A 73 13.00 -10.69 -8.83
CA LEU A 73 12.06 -10.18 -7.83
C LEU A 73 11.03 -9.26 -8.49
N PRO A 74 9.78 -9.26 -8.00
CA PRO A 74 8.75 -8.37 -8.53
C PRO A 74 8.99 -6.93 -8.05
N ASP A 75 9.19 -6.04 -9.01
CA ASP A 75 9.16 -4.58 -8.86
C ASP A 75 7.72 -4.07 -8.89
N LEU A 76 7.51 -2.81 -8.48
CA LEU A 76 6.18 -2.21 -8.39
C LEU A 76 6.12 -0.88 -9.12
N TYR A 77 5.13 -0.72 -9.99
CA TYR A 77 4.80 0.57 -10.60
C TYR A 77 3.38 0.99 -10.25
N PHE A 78 3.23 2.17 -9.67
CA PHE A 78 1.97 2.74 -9.25
C PHE A 78 1.58 3.93 -10.11
N THR A 79 0.30 4.01 -10.48
CA THR A 79 -0.26 5.24 -11.02
C THR A 79 -0.97 6.07 -9.97
N ALA A 80 -0.72 7.38 -10.02
CA ALA A 80 -1.49 8.35 -9.25
C ALA A 80 -2.53 8.98 -10.17
N ASN A 81 -3.78 9.17 -9.72
CA ASN A 81 -4.74 9.94 -10.50
C ASN A 81 -4.23 11.36 -10.68
N GLN A 82 -3.88 12.02 -9.57
CA GLN A 82 -3.28 13.35 -9.55
C GLN A 82 -1.80 13.24 -9.10
N GLY A 83 -0.88 13.99 -9.73
CA GLY A 83 0.54 13.99 -9.38
C GLY A 83 1.38 12.96 -10.16
N PRO A 84 2.59 12.61 -9.71
CA PRO A 84 3.48 11.68 -10.43
C PRO A 84 3.22 10.20 -10.10
N ASN A 85 3.48 9.32 -11.06
CA ASN A 85 3.58 7.87 -10.86
C ASN A 85 4.83 7.50 -10.07
N LYS A 86 4.84 6.30 -9.49
CA LYS A 86 5.99 5.80 -8.72
C LYS A 86 6.45 4.42 -9.16
N LEU A 87 7.73 4.31 -9.53
CA LEU A 87 8.43 3.07 -9.81
C LEU A 87 9.34 2.69 -8.63
N TYR A 88 9.19 1.47 -8.14
CA TYR A 88 9.94 0.91 -7.03
C TYR A 88 10.62 -0.39 -7.46
N LEU A 89 11.95 -0.45 -7.42
CA LEU A 89 12.70 -1.68 -7.66
C LEU A 89 12.87 -2.46 -6.36
N ASN A 90 12.62 -3.75 -6.40
CA ASN A 90 12.72 -4.65 -5.27
C ASN A 90 14.18 -5.02 -5.03
N ARG A 91 14.67 -4.73 -3.82
CA ARG A 91 16.05 -5.00 -3.38
C ARG A 91 16.15 -6.24 -2.48
N GLY A 92 15.08 -7.04 -2.42
CA GLY A 92 14.96 -8.20 -1.55
C GLY A 92 14.49 -7.84 -0.14
N ASN A 93 14.09 -8.85 0.63
CA ASN A 93 13.60 -8.68 2.01
C ASN A 93 12.46 -7.64 2.14
N PHE A 94 11.61 -7.53 1.13
CA PHE A 94 10.54 -6.54 1.02
C PHE A 94 11.00 -5.08 1.08
N ARG A 95 12.28 -4.78 0.82
CA ARG A 95 12.83 -3.43 0.71
C ARG A 95 12.82 -2.97 -0.74
N PHE A 96 12.40 -1.73 -0.97
CA PHE A 96 12.25 -1.17 -2.31
C PHE A 96 13.02 0.14 -2.48
N GLU A 97 13.58 0.38 -3.67
CA GLU A 97 14.21 1.64 -4.05
C GLU A 97 13.29 2.39 -5.01
N GLU A 98 12.94 3.64 -4.71
CA GLU A 98 12.16 4.49 -5.60
C GLU A 98 13.07 5.09 -6.68
N VAL A 99 12.75 4.86 -7.96
CA VAL A 99 13.63 5.19 -9.10
C VAL A 99 12.94 5.95 -10.23
N THR A 100 11.72 6.46 -10.02
CA THR A 100 10.86 7.10 -11.02
C THR A 100 11.60 8.12 -11.87
N GLU A 101 12.28 9.09 -11.22
CA GLU A 101 12.91 10.20 -11.93
C GLU A 101 14.07 9.70 -12.79
N ARG A 102 14.90 8.80 -12.25
CA ARG A 102 16.01 8.18 -12.99
C ARG A 102 15.51 7.38 -14.18
N ALA A 103 14.39 6.69 -14.03
CA ALA A 103 13.79 5.88 -15.08
C ALA A 103 12.94 6.70 -16.09
N GLY A 104 12.65 7.97 -15.81
CA GLY A 104 11.86 8.83 -16.71
C GLY A 104 10.39 8.44 -16.83
N VAL A 105 9.84 7.77 -15.82
CA VAL A 105 8.48 7.18 -15.84
C VAL A 105 7.54 7.83 -14.82
N SER A 106 7.66 9.14 -14.61
CA SER A 106 6.77 9.90 -13.72
C SER A 106 5.32 9.96 -14.23
N GLY A 107 5.07 9.50 -15.45
CA GLY A 107 3.77 9.61 -16.11
C GLY A 107 3.55 11.01 -16.68
N GLN A 108 2.74 11.09 -17.73
CA GLN A 108 2.38 12.34 -18.40
C GLN A 108 0.89 12.61 -18.23
N GLY A 109 0.51 13.89 -18.30
CA GLY A 109 -0.88 14.34 -18.20
C GLY A 109 -1.39 14.48 -16.77
N ASP A 110 -2.58 15.09 -16.65
CA ASP A 110 -3.13 15.54 -15.37
C ASP A 110 -3.96 14.47 -14.65
N TRP A 111 -4.37 13.41 -15.35
CA TRP A 111 -5.16 12.31 -14.79
C TRP A 111 -4.75 10.93 -15.34
N LYS A 112 -4.29 10.02 -14.46
CA LYS A 112 -3.90 8.65 -14.86
C LYS A 112 -4.73 7.60 -14.14
N THR A 113 -5.21 6.60 -14.88
CA THR A 113 -6.26 5.68 -14.41
C THR A 113 -5.79 4.24 -14.18
N GLY A 114 -4.66 3.84 -14.75
CA GLY A 114 -4.18 2.47 -14.66
C GLY A 114 -2.82 2.26 -15.30
N VAL A 115 -2.30 1.05 -15.17
CA VAL A 115 -1.05 0.60 -15.80
C VAL A 115 -1.20 -0.84 -16.27
N SER A 116 -0.55 -1.16 -17.38
CA SER A 116 -0.28 -2.53 -17.81
C SER A 116 1.20 -2.65 -18.10
N MET A 117 1.77 -3.81 -17.81
CA MET A 117 3.19 -4.09 -17.97
C MET A 117 3.34 -5.39 -18.75
N ALA A 118 4.25 -5.41 -19.71
CA ALA A 118 4.54 -6.56 -20.53
C ALA A 118 5.99 -6.47 -21.04
N ASP A 119 6.65 -7.62 -21.09
CA ASP A 119 7.85 -7.81 -21.89
C ASP A 119 7.43 -8.01 -23.36
N VAL A 120 7.68 -7.00 -24.18
CA VAL A 120 7.21 -6.96 -25.58
C VAL A 120 8.22 -7.61 -26.52
N ASN A 121 9.51 -7.56 -26.18
CA ASN A 121 10.61 -8.05 -26.99
C ASN A 121 11.10 -9.45 -26.55
N GLY A 122 10.62 -9.97 -25.42
CA GLY A 122 10.88 -11.32 -24.95
C GLY A 122 12.28 -11.49 -24.38
N ASP A 123 12.92 -10.43 -23.88
CA ASP A 123 14.28 -10.52 -23.32
C ASP A 123 14.34 -10.78 -21.81
N GLY A 124 13.17 -10.84 -21.15
CA GLY A 124 13.06 -11.07 -19.70
C GLY A 124 13.44 -9.84 -18.89
#